data_AF-A0A957X223-F1
#
_entry.id   AF-A0A957X223-F1
#
_cell.length_a   1.000
_cell.length_b   1.000
_cell.length_c   1.000
_cell.angle_alpha   90.00
_cell.angle_beta   90.00
_cell.angle_gamma   90.00
#
_symmetry.space_group_name_H-M   'P 1'
#
loop_
_entity.id
_entity.type
_entity.pdbx_description
1 polymer ?
#
loop_
_entity_poly.entity_id
_entity_poly.type
_entity_poly.pdbx_seq_one_letter_code
_entity_poly.pdbx_strand_id
1 'polypeptide(L)'
;GWFNLLLPGWIYGVLDSITLVAFAGLFVRPWLGPPNDRRESTLRLLALLWTVLSLLLLAYWISQATGSQGRLLFPAIGVIIYLVVDGLRTWLWRLPVWVQSLVWLAVPLLLLTASFYTLLVLYPRAYGAPQPVATVPADIALIDMHYRGIDQPTDEMRVLGLQLPTERYQPGERVPVTLYLQADQPVLEDYQLFIQLLNEEGVEIGNLTSHPGWGRHPTSLWQPGAIYADTYPVLIDRAIDNRSPLLAKVYVGFVNPATEKSGRFPIGAYDRDGNEVPEPFLGTVAVSPTTPPDAANLVTPATETIAVGTQFGTVIQLSTVLLPNRAAFADAVQAGEPLTATLIWDAIGQPATDYTAFLHFVDADGAQATGFDQAPSPRFPTSYWRAGDRIVTTFAVPAPASAELEDYAVWVGLYEAESGGALRLPVTDAAGQVAGDGQVLVRDRIQE
;
A
#
# COMPACT_ATOMS: atom_id res chain seq x y z
N GLY A 1 13.55 1.19 24.75
CA GLY A 1 13.79 -0.01 23.93
C GLY A 1 14.54 0.41 22.70
N TRP A 2 15.41 -0.44 22.16
CA TRP A 2 15.97 -0.24 20.82
C TRP A 2 14.80 0.03 19.84
N PHE A 3 14.96 0.98 18.91
CA PHE A 3 14.11 1.18 17.71
C PHE A 3 12.91 2.15 17.69
N ASN A 4 12.73 3.09 18.63
CA ASN A 4 11.76 4.18 18.37
C ASN A 4 12.39 5.43 17.74
N LEU A 5 13.61 5.79 18.16
CA LEU A 5 14.37 6.92 17.62
C LEU A 5 15.79 6.47 17.32
N LEU A 6 16.15 6.49 16.03
CA LEU A 6 17.53 6.23 15.61
C LEU A 6 18.34 7.51 15.75
N LEU A 7 19.56 7.37 16.29
CA LEU A 7 20.54 8.45 16.25
C LEU A 7 21.12 8.56 14.82
N PRO A 8 21.67 9.70 14.42
CA PRO A 8 22.45 9.80 13.19
C PRO A 8 23.54 8.71 13.12
N GLY A 9 23.74 8.11 11.93
CA GLY A 9 24.64 6.96 11.74
C GLY A 9 26.07 7.17 12.26
N TRP A 10 26.60 8.38 12.14
CA TRP A 10 27.95 8.71 12.62
C TRP A 10 28.09 8.58 14.15
N ILE A 11 27.01 8.77 14.92
CA ILE A 11 27.05 8.62 16.38
C ILE A 11 27.29 7.15 16.74
N TYR A 12 26.63 6.22 16.04
CA TYR A 12 26.89 4.80 16.20
C TYR A 12 28.33 4.46 15.85
N GLY A 13 28.87 5.00 14.76
CA GLY A 13 30.28 4.81 14.40
C GLY A 13 31.26 5.28 15.48
N VAL A 14 30.99 6.40 16.16
CA VAL A 14 31.81 6.88 17.29
C VAL A 14 31.71 5.93 18.49
N LEU A 15 30.50 5.52 18.87
CA LEU A 15 30.27 4.61 20.00
C LEU A 15 30.89 3.22 19.74
N ASP A 16 30.77 2.69 18.52
CA ASP A 16 31.37 1.44 18.10
C ASP A 16 32.90 1.53 18.13
N SER A 17 33.47 2.65 17.66
CA SER A 17 34.92 2.88 17.70
C SER A 17 35.46 2.92 19.13
N ILE A 18 34.79 3.65 20.03
CA ILE A 18 35.16 3.70 21.46
C ILE A 18 35.09 2.30 22.07
N THR A 19 34.02 1.57 21.77
CA THR A 19 33.81 0.20 22.27
C THR A 19 34.89 -0.75 21.78
N LEU A 20 35.26 -0.69 20.50
CA LEU A 20 36.31 -1.51 19.90
C LEU A 20 37.68 -1.19 20.51
N VAL A 21 38.01 0.10 20.67
CA VAL A 21 39.25 0.54 21.33
C VAL A 21 39.30 0.06 22.78
N ALA A 22 38.18 0.12 23.50
CA ALA A 22 38.08 -0.37 24.87
C ALA A 22 38.32 -1.89 24.94
N PHE A 23 37.65 -2.68 24.12
CA PHE A 23 37.86 -4.13 24.09
C PHE A 23 39.26 -4.53 23.63
N ALA A 24 39.85 -3.83 22.67
CA ALA A 24 41.26 -4.01 22.30
C ALA A 24 42.18 -3.71 23.49
N GLY A 25 41.84 -2.70 24.29
CA GLY A 25 42.54 -2.36 25.54
C GLY A 25 42.50 -3.49 26.55
N LEU A 26 41.34 -4.11 26.77
CA LEU A 26 41.22 -5.29 27.65
C LEU A 26 42.12 -6.43 27.18
N PHE A 27 42.18 -6.67 25.88
CA PHE A 27 43.00 -7.71 25.29
C PHE A 27 44.49 -7.46 25.55
N VAL A 28 44.99 -6.24 25.28
CA VAL A 28 46.42 -5.92 25.41
C VAL A 28 46.87 -5.61 26.84
N ARG A 29 45.94 -5.52 27.78
CA ARG A 29 46.20 -5.13 29.16
C ARG A 29 47.28 -5.94 29.88
N PRO A 30 47.38 -7.28 29.74
CA PRO A 30 48.44 -8.05 30.39
C PRO A 30 49.86 -7.55 30.08
N TRP A 31 50.04 -6.92 28.92
CA TRP A 31 51.34 -6.42 28.45
C TRP A 31 51.50 -4.91 28.61
N LEU A 32 50.44 -4.14 28.41
CA LEU A 32 50.49 -2.67 28.33
C LEU A 32 49.85 -1.95 29.52
N GLY A 33 49.06 -2.66 30.32
CA GLY A 33 48.22 -2.07 31.36
C GLY A 33 48.93 -1.74 32.68
N PRO A 34 48.18 -1.12 33.61
CA PRO A 34 48.66 -0.88 34.97
C PRO A 34 49.02 -2.19 35.69
N PRO A 35 49.99 -2.15 36.63
CA PRO A 35 50.28 -3.29 37.50
C PRO A 35 49.04 -3.64 38.32
N ASN A 36 48.91 -4.92 38.63
CA ASN A 36 47.61 -5.51 38.85
C ASN A 36 47.62 -6.37 40.11
N ASP A 37 46.68 -6.14 41.02
CA ASP A 37 46.52 -6.97 42.22
C ASP A 37 45.63 -8.20 41.92
N ARG A 38 45.80 -9.27 42.69
CA ARG A 38 45.04 -10.52 42.57
C ARG A 38 43.52 -10.26 42.62
N ARG A 39 43.08 -9.34 43.49
CA ARG A 39 41.66 -8.98 43.63
C ARG A 39 41.08 -8.38 42.35
N GLU A 40 41.78 -7.46 41.71
CA GLU A 40 41.32 -6.83 40.46
C GLU A 40 41.26 -7.82 39.30
N SER A 41 42.17 -8.79 39.28
CA SER A 41 42.17 -9.89 38.31
C SER A 41 40.95 -10.78 38.47
N THR A 42 40.61 -11.14 39.71
CA THR A 42 39.41 -11.93 40.01
C THR A 42 38.13 -11.20 39.62
N LEU A 43 38.00 -9.91 39.95
CA LEU A 43 36.81 -9.13 39.60
C LEU A 43 36.62 -9.03 38.08
N ARG A 44 37.70 -8.85 37.31
CA ARG A 44 37.61 -8.81 35.84
C ARG A 44 37.26 -10.17 35.25
N LEU A 45 37.80 -11.25 35.78
CA LEU A 45 37.42 -12.59 35.33
C LEU A 45 35.93 -12.85 35.56
N LEU A 46 35.41 -12.52 36.75
CA LEU A 46 33.98 -12.63 37.04
C LEU A 46 33.14 -11.75 36.11
N ALA A 47 33.62 -10.53 35.83
CA ALA A 47 32.97 -9.61 34.91
C ALA A 47 32.90 -10.16 33.47
N LEU A 48 34.00 -10.72 32.97
CA LEU A 48 34.07 -11.35 31.65
C LEU A 48 33.15 -12.56 31.58
N LEU A 49 33.18 -13.43 32.60
CA LEU A 49 32.32 -14.61 32.65
C LEU A 49 30.83 -14.23 32.64
N TRP A 50 30.43 -13.23 33.43
CA TRP A 50 29.05 -12.74 33.43
C TRP A 50 28.63 -12.14 32.08
N THR A 51 29.53 -11.39 31.44
CA THR A 51 29.29 -10.80 30.12
C THR A 51 29.12 -11.88 29.06
N VAL A 52 30.01 -12.88 29.02
CA VAL A 52 29.93 -14.02 28.10
C VAL A 52 28.66 -14.81 28.32
N LEU A 53 28.32 -15.15 29.58
CA LEU A 53 27.08 -15.84 29.91
C LEU A 53 25.86 -15.05 29.42
N SER A 54 25.83 -13.74 29.64
CA SER A 54 24.73 -12.88 29.22
C SER A 54 24.60 -12.80 27.70
N LEU A 55 25.72 -12.77 26.97
CA LEU A 55 25.72 -12.83 25.50
C LEU A 55 25.24 -14.19 24.98
N LEU A 56 25.63 -15.30 25.61
CA LEU A 56 25.13 -16.63 25.26
C LEU A 56 23.62 -16.76 25.51
N LEU A 57 23.13 -16.23 26.64
CA LEU A 57 21.69 -16.20 26.95
C LEU A 57 20.92 -15.32 25.94
N LEU A 58 21.49 -14.19 25.54
CA LEU A 58 20.91 -13.36 24.48
C LEU A 58 20.85 -14.11 23.15
N ALA A 59 21.93 -14.78 22.75
CA ALA A 59 21.97 -15.56 21.51
C ALA A 59 20.95 -16.70 21.53
N TYR A 60 20.85 -17.41 22.66
CA TYR A 60 19.82 -18.43 22.88
C TYR A 60 18.41 -17.83 22.75
N TRP A 61 18.16 -16.68 23.38
CA TRP A 61 16.85 -16.03 23.31
C TRP A 61 16.48 -15.60 21.89
N ILE A 62 17.42 -14.97 21.18
CA ILE A 62 17.23 -14.56 19.77
C ILE A 62 16.94 -15.78 18.87
N SER A 63 17.51 -16.95 19.18
CA SER A 63 17.23 -18.18 18.44
C SER A 63 15.81 -18.73 18.65
N GLN A 64 15.16 -18.37 19.76
CA GLN A 64 13.85 -18.88 20.15
C GLN A 64 12.71 -17.89 19.87
N ALA A 65 12.98 -16.59 19.97
CA ALA A 65 11.98 -15.54 19.86
C ALA A 65 12.27 -14.60 18.68
N THR A 66 11.24 -14.30 17.89
CA THR A 66 11.25 -13.31 16.81
C THR A 66 11.30 -11.89 17.39
N GLY A 67 12.48 -11.47 17.83
CA GLY A 67 12.71 -10.11 18.30
C GLY A 67 14.04 -9.95 19.03
N SER A 68 15.00 -9.27 18.39
CA SER A 68 16.25 -8.89 19.06
C SER A 68 16.00 -7.66 19.94
N GLN A 69 16.32 -7.78 21.22
CA GLN A 69 15.94 -6.81 22.24
C GLN A 69 17.19 -6.54 23.09
N GLY A 70 17.98 -5.53 22.71
CA GLY A 70 19.21 -5.14 23.45
C GLY A 70 18.96 -4.80 24.93
N ARG A 71 17.70 -4.51 25.30
CA ARG A 71 17.24 -4.39 26.70
C ARG A 71 17.50 -5.64 27.54
N LEU A 72 17.64 -6.81 26.92
CA LEU A 72 17.94 -8.08 27.60
C LEU A 72 19.37 -8.11 28.16
N LEU A 73 20.26 -7.20 27.73
CA LEU A 73 21.59 -7.01 28.31
C LEU A 73 21.61 -6.06 29.52
N PHE A 74 20.48 -5.48 29.92
CA PHE A 74 20.43 -4.59 31.10
C PHE A 74 20.98 -5.22 32.39
N PRO A 75 20.76 -6.51 32.69
CA PRO A 75 21.38 -7.14 33.86
C PRO A 75 22.92 -7.23 33.78
N ALA A 76 23.50 -7.16 32.58
CA ALA A 76 24.95 -7.21 32.35
C ALA A 76 25.58 -5.83 32.14
N ILE A 77 24.78 -4.77 31.99
CA ILE A 77 25.26 -3.46 31.53
C ILE A 77 26.33 -2.86 32.45
N GLY A 78 26.17 -2.97 33.77
CA GLY A 78 27.14 -2.43 34.73
C GLY A 78 28.51 -3.12 34.63
N VAL A 79 28.50 -4.43 34.38
CA VAL A 79 29.71 -5.23 34.23
C VAL A 79 30.39 -4.95 32.88
N ILE A 80 29.60 -4.78 31.81
CA ILE A 80 30.11 -4.38 30.49
C ILE A 80 30.73 -2.98 30.55
N ILE A 81 30.09 -2.02 31.22
CA ILE A 81 30.64 -0.67 31.42
C ILE A 81 31.96 -0.73 32.18
N TYR A 82 32.04 -1.54 33.25
CA TYR A 82 33.28 -1.75 33.98
C TYR A 82 34.41 -2.25 33.06
N LEU A 83 34.13 -3.26 32.23
CA LEU A 83 35.08 -3.80 31.27
C LEU A 83 35.51 -2.75 30.22
N VAL A 84 34.56 -1.98 29.68
CA VAL A 84 34.85 -0.90 28.74
C VAL A 84 35.79 0.16 29.37
N VAL A 85 35.48 0.62 30.59
CA VAL A 85 36.31 1.59 31.32
C VAL A 85 37.69 1.01 31.63
N ASP A 86 37.78 -0.25 32.04
CA ASP A 86 39.04 -0.91 32.33
C ASP A 86 39.92 -1.08 31.07
N GLY A 87 39.27 -1.36 29.94
CA GLY A 87 39.89 -1.38 28.62
C GLY A 87 40.46 -0.04 28.21
N LEU A 88 39.67 1.04 28.30
CA LEU A 88 40.13 2.41 28.00
C LEU A 88 41.28 2.83 28.92
N ARG A 89 41.20 2.51 30.23
CA ARG A 89 42.27 2.80 31.19
C ARG A 89 43.61 2.20 30.78
N THR A 90 43.61 1.04 30.12
CA THR A 90 44.83 0.37 29.64
C THR A 90 45.62 1.27 28.69
N TRP A 91 44.94 1.93 27.75
CA TRP A 91 45.57 2.86 26.81
C TRP A 91 46.00 4.17 27.47
N LEU A 92 45.17 4.68 28.39
CA LEU A 92 45.38 5.98 29.01
C LEU A 92 46.47 5.97 30.10
N TRP A 93 46.71 4.84 30.76
CA TRP A 93 47.56 4.76 31.96
C TRP A 93 48.98 5.31 31.77
N ARG A 94 49.56 5.18 30.58
CA ARG A 94 50.92 5.65 30.26
C ARG A 94 50.98 7.11 29.80
N LEU A 95 49.83 7.74 29.55
CA LEU A 95 49.76 9.13 29.12
C LEU A 95 49.90 10.10 30.31
N PRO A 96 50.32 11.36 30.08
CA PRO A 96 50.35 12.37 31.12
C PRO A 96 48.98 12.53 31.80
N VAL A 97 48.96 12.78 33.10
CA VAL A 97 47.75 12.88 33.93
C VAL A 97 46.72 13.84 33.32
N TRP A 98 47.16 14.97 32.78
CA TRP A 98 46.26 15.95 32.15
C TRP A 98 45.51 15.38 30.93
N VAL A 99 46.15 14.51 30.12
CA VAL A 99 45.50 13.82 28.98
C VAL A 99 44.49 12.81 29.48
N GLN A 100 44.83 12.04 30.52
CA GLN A 100 43.91 11.10 31.15
C GLN A 100 42.68 11.82 31.67
N SER A 101 42.87 12.94 32.39
CA SER A 101 41.79 13.78 32.90
C SER A 101 40.90 14.34 31.79
N LEU A 102 41.47 14.78 30.66
CA LEU A 102 40.69 15.23 29.51
C LEU A 102 39.81 14.12 28.93
N VAL A 103 40.35 12.92 28.75
CA VAL A 103 39.57 11.79 28.21
C VAL A 103 38.47 11.37 29.19
N TRP A 104 38.79 11.27 30.48
CA TRP A 104 37.80 10.95 31.51
C TRP A 104 36.72 12.02 31.70
N LEU A 105 37.00 13.28 31.35
CA LEU A 105 36.00 14.35 31.31
C LEU A 105 35.19 14.30 30.01
N ALA A 106 35.82 13.98 28.88
CA ALA A 106 35.18 13.95 27.57
C ALA A 106 34.11 12.86 27.46
N VAL A 107 34.34 11.67 28.01
CA VAL A 107 33.38 10.55 27.97
C VAL A 107 32.02 10.90 28.61
N PRO A 108 31.95 11.34 29.89
CA PRO A 108 30.67 11.72 30.48
C PRO A 108 30.08 12.97 29.82
N LEU A 109 30.91 13.91 29.34
CA LEU A 109 30.41 15.08 28.60
C LEU A 109 29.73 14.66 27.29
N LEU A 110 30.33 13.74 26.52
CA LEU A 110 29.74 13.18 25.30
C LEU A 110 28.39 12.50 25.60
N LEU A 111 28.33 11.69 26.65
CA LEU A 111 27.10 11.01 27.07
C LEU A 111 26.02 12.01 27.50
N LEU A 112 26.39 13.02 28.28
CA LEU A 112 25.48 14.10 28.67
C LEU A 112 24.98 14.89 27.47
N THR A 113 25.86 15.25 26.53
CA THR A 113 25.49 15.93 25.29
C THR A 113 24.54 15.06 24.46
N ALA A 114 24.77 13.76 24.36
CA ALA A 114 23.86 12.84 23.68
C ALA A 114 22.49 12.78 24.40
N SER A 115 22.47 12.76 25.74
CA SER A 115 21.24 12.81 26.53
C SER A 115 20.47 14.12 26.33
N PHE A 116 21.15 15.27 26.40
CA PHE A 116 20.53 16.59 26.17
C PHE A 116 20.06 16.75 24.72
N TYR A 117 20.84 16.29 23.73
CA TYR A 117 20.42 16.27 22.33
C TYR A 117 19.16 15.40 22.14
N THR A 118 19.13 14.22 22.77
CA THR A 118 17.93 13.37 22.73
C THR A 118 16.72 14.07 23.33
N LEU A 119 16.88 14.67 24.52
CA LEU A 119 15.78 15.33 25.25
C LEU A 119 15.29 16.62 24.58
N LEU A 120 16.20 17.46 24.10
CA LEU A 120 15.89 18.80 23.61
C LEU A 120 15.66 18.87 22.10
N VAL A 121 16.17 17.88 21.35
CA VAL A 121 16.14 17.91 19.88
C VAL A 121 15.37 16.72 19.31
N LEU A 122 15.77 15.49 19.64
CA LEU A 122 15.13 14.31 19.03
C LEU A 122 13.72 14.09 19.54
N TYR A 123 13.52 14.17 20.86
CA TYR A 123 12.23 13.89 21.47
C TYR A 123 11.14 14.86 21.00
N PRO A 124 11.33 16.19 21.01
CA PRO A 124 10.31 17.13 20.53
C PRO A 124 10.06 17.02 19.02
N ARG A 125 11.09 16.69 18.22
CA ARG A 125 10.92 16.54 16.77
C ARG A 125 10.15 15.28 16.40
N ALA A 126 10.40 14.19 17.11
CA ALA A 126 9.77 12.93 16.78
C ALA A 126 8.38 12.79 17.39
N TYR A 127 8.19 13.26 18.62
CA TYR A 127 6.94 13.13 19.37
C TYR A 127 6.13 14.42 19.47
N GLY A 128 6.60 15.51 18.86
CA GLY A 128 5.84 16.75 18.77
C GLY A 128 4.54 16.55 17.99
N ALA A 129 3.49 17.22 18.45
CA ALA A 129 2.22 17.28 17.75
C ALA A 129 2.42 17.83 16.32
N PRO A 130 1.66 17.30 15.33
CA PRO A 130 1.63 17.88 13.99
C PRO A 130 1.22 19.35 14.09
N GLN A 131 1.93 20.21 13.36
CA GLN A 131 1.59 21.63 13.30
C GLN A 131 0.33 21.80 12.44
N PRO A 132 -0.65 22.61 12.88
CA PRO A 132 -1.82 22.86 12.06
C PRO A 132 -1.46 23.66 10.81
N VAL A 133 -2.17 23.37 9.72
CA VAL A 133 -2.10 24.11 8.46
C VAL A 133 -3.20 25.19 8.43
N ALA A 134 -2.93 26.31 7.76
CA ALA A 134 -3.87 27.44 7.75
C ALA A 134 -5.13 27.17 6.91
N THR A 135 -4.96 26.48 5.78
CA THR A 135 -6.03 26.16 4.83
C THR A 135 -5.74 24.84 4.13
N VAL A 136 -6.78 24.17 3.63
CA VAL A 136 -6.61 23.06 2.68
C VAL A 136 -6.10 23.66 1.36
N PRO A 137 -5.00 23.14 0.77
CA PRO A 137 -4.53 23.53 -0.55
C PRO A 137 -5.62 23.45 -1.63
N ALA A 138 -5.63 24.40 -2.58
CA ALA A 138 -6.69 24.54 -3.58
C ALA A 138 -6.71 23.44 -4.65
N ASP A 139 -5.62 22.70 -4.79
CA ASP A 139 -5.45 21.56 -5.70
C ASP A 139 -6.01 20.24 -5.13
N ILE A 140 -6.47 20.25 -3.88
CA ILE A 140 -6.96 19.06 -3.18
C ILE A 140 -8.47 18.99 -3.27
N ALA A 141 -8.98 17.77 -3.48
CA ALA A 141 -10.41 17.49 -3.48
C ALA A 141 -11.00 17.78 -2.09
N LEU A 142 -11.94 18.73 -2.03
CA LEU A 142 -12.74 19.00 -0.85
C LEU A 142 -13.84 17.95 -0.73
N ILE A 143 -13.95 17.37 0.46
CA ILE A 143 -14.90 16.29 0.76
C ILE A 143 -15.95 16.76 1.77
N ASP A 144 -15.49 17.46 2.81
CA ASP A 144 -16.30 17.91 3.93
C ASP A 144 -17.21 16.82 4.52
N MET A 145 -16.59 15.70 4.93
CA MET A 145 -17.28 14.58 5.58
C MET A 145 -17.24 14.77 7.10
N HIS A 146 -18.38 14.64 7.76
CA HIS A 146 -18.54 14.78 9.20
C HIS A 146 -18.65 13.40 9.87
N TYR A 147 -17.98 13.20 11.00
CA TYR A 147 -18.03 11.97 11.78
C TYR A 147 -18.40 12.30 13.22
N ARG A 148 -19.50 11.73 13.72
CA ARG A 148 -20.07 12.06 15.04
C ARG A 148 -20.01 10.89 16.00
N GLY A 149 -19.58 11.15 17.23
CA GLY A 149 -19.54 10.16 18.31
C GLY A 149 -20.92 9.57 18.61
N ILE A 150 -20.97 8.27 18.90
CA ILE A 150 -22.22 7.55 19.21
C ILE A 150 -22.70 7.92 20.63
N ASP A 151 -21.84 7.73 21.63
CA ASP A 151 -22.16 7.99 23.03
C ASP A 151 -21.91 9.46 23.41
N GLN A 152 -21.08 10.17 22.64
CA GLN A 152 -20.83 11.61 22.76
C GLN A 152 -21.10 12.34 21.44
N PRO A 153 -22.36 12.69 21.11
CA PRO A 153 -22.70 13.34 19.84
C PRO A 153 -22.11 14.74 19.65
N THR A 154 -21.57 15.35 20.72
CA THR A 154 -20.82 16.61 20.65
C THR A 154 -19.43 16.45 20.08
N ASP A 155 -18.89 15.23 20.09
CA ASP A 155 -17.63 14.89 19.44
C ASP A 155 -17.88 14.80 17.94
N GLU A 156 -17.38 15.80 17.21
CA GLU A 156 -17.49 15.87 15.75
C GLU A 156 -16.12 16.11 15.13
N MET A 157 -15.67 15.14 14.31
CA MET A 157 -14.47 15.26 13.49
C MET A 157 -14.86 15.43 12.03
N ARG A 158 -14.14 16.27 11.30
CA ARG A 158 -14.35 16.54 9.88
C ARG A 158 -13.14 16.14 9.07
N VAL A 159 -13.39 15.45 7.95
CA VAL A 159 -12.41 15.27 6.88
C VAL A 159 -12.71 16.32 5.82
N LEU A 160 -11.95 17.41 5.84
CA LEU A 160 -12.14 18.54 4.94
C LEU A 160 -11.66 18.22 3.52
N GLY A 161 -10.62 17.41 3.40
CA GLY A 161 -10.04 17.04 2.11
C GLY A 161 -9.18 15.79 2.18
N LEU A 162 -8.97 15.22 1.00
CA LEU A 162 -8.18 14.01 0.79
C LEU A 162 -7.19 14.26 -0.33
N GLN A 163 -5.92 14.02 -0.02
CA GLN A 163 -4.86 14.01 -1.02
C GLN A 163 -4.36 12.59 -1.22
N LEU A 164 -4.61 12.08 -2.43
CA LEU A 164 -4.12 10.81 -2.93
C LEU A 164 -3.08 11.06 -4.03
N PRO A 165 -2.05 10.21 -4.15
CA PRO A 165 -1.11 10.28 -5.26
C PRO A 165 -1.78 9.88 -6.58
N THR A 166 -1.32 10.44 -7.69
CA THR A 166 -1.76 10.10 -9.05
C THR A 166 -1.04 8.88 -9.66
N GLU A 167 -0.08 8.34 -8.91
CA GLU A 167 0.69 7.16 -9.29
C GLU A 167 -0.14 5.88 -9.13
N ARG A 168 0.32 4.80 -9.78
CA ARG A 168 -0.28 3.47 -9.62
C ARG A 168 0.56 2.67 -8.67
N TYR A 169 -0.12 1.95 -7.78
CA TYR A 169 0.52 1.13 -6.76
C TYR A 169 0.37 -0.36 -7.08
N GLN A 170 1.22 -1.18 -6.49
CA GLN A 170 1.17 -2.63 -6.57
C GLN A 170 1.05 -3.26 -5.18
N PRO A 171 0.56 -4.52 -5.08
CA PRO A 171 0.66 -5.31 -3.85
C PRO A 171 2.09 -5.30 -3.27
N GLY A 172 2.19 -5.02 -1.98
CA GLY A 172 3.44 -4.85 -1.24
C GLY A 172 3.90 -3.39 -1.10
N GLU A 173 3.34 -2.47 -1.87
CA GLU A 173 3.65 -1.03 -1.77
C GLU A 173 2.77 -0.32 -0.74
N ARG A 174 3.22 0.88 -0.34
CA ARG A 174 2.54 1.72 0.65
C ARG A 174 1.98 2.96 -0.04
N VAL A 175 0.66 3.11 -0.03
CA VAL A 175 -0.04 4.28 -0.55
C VAL A 175 -0.02 5.39 0.51
N PRO A 176 0.63 6.54 0.29
CA PRO A 176 0.55 7.67 1.20
C PRO A 176 -0.79 8.39 1.04
N VAL A 177 -1.69 8.17 1.99
CA VAL A 177 -3.00 8.83 2.06
C VAL A 177 -2.89 10.02 3.01
N THR A 178 -3.12 11.24 2.52
CA THR A 178 -3.10 12.44 3.39
C THR A 178 -4.50 12.96 3.63
N LEU A 179 -4.90 13.03 4.89
CA LEU A 179 -6.19 13.52 5.36
C LEU A 179 -6.03 14.93 5.92
N TYR A 180 -6.95 15.83 5.57
CA TYR A 180 -7.06 17.15 6.18
C TYR A 180 -8.18 17.12 7.20
N LEU A 181 -7.80 17.05 8.47
CA LEU A 181 -8.68 16.79 9.59
C LEU A 181 -8.94 18.05 10.41
N GLN A 182 -10.16 18.24 10.90
CA GLN A 182 -10.53 19.36 11.78
C GLN A 182 -11.59 18.92 12.79
N ALA A 183 -11.65 19.58 13.93
CA ALA A 183 -12.82 19.57 14.81
C ALA A 183 -13.21 21.02 15.12
N ASP A 184 -14.50 21.35 15.00
CA ASP A 184 -14.99 22.72 15.25
C ASP A 184 -15.23 22.98 16.74
N GLN A 185 -15.40 21.91 17.52
CA GLN A 185 -15.57 21.93 18.98
C GLN A 185 -14.54 21.02 19.64
N PRO A 186 -14.27 21.18 20.95
CA PRO A 186 -13.42 20.25 21.69
C PRO A 186 -13.99 18.83 21.63
N VAL A 187 -13.16 17.87 21.20
CA VAL A 187 -13.48 16.44 21.24
C VAL A 187 -13.10 15.90 22.61
N LEU A 188 -14.00 15.15 23.25
CA LEU A 188 -13.81 14.67 24.62
C LEU A 188 -13.18 13.28 24.67
N GLU A 189 -13.34 12.48 23.62
CA GLU A 189 -12.79 11.13 23.53
C GLU A 189 -11.63 11.01 22.53
N ASP A 190 -10.84 9.95 22.71
CA ASP A 190 -9.69 9.64 21.86
C ASP A 190 -10.08 8.58 20.82
N TYR A 191 -10.52 9.05 19.65
CA TYR A 191 -10.86 8.19 18.53
C TYR A 191 -9.60 7.68 17.82
N GLN A 192 -9.71 6.45 17.33
CA GLN A 192 -8.82 5.92 16.30
C GLN A 192 -9.43 6.22 14.94
N LEU A 193 -8.59 6.40 13.93
CA LEU A 193 -9.00 6.39 12.53
C LEU A 193 -8.55 5.09 11.89
N PHE A 194 -9.30 4.63 10.90
CA PHE A 194 -8.85 3.61 9.97
C PHE A 194 -8.97 4.10 8.54
N ILE A 195 -8.10 3.56 7.69
CA ILE A 195 -8.11 3.76 6.26
C ILE A 195 -8.04 2.38 5.61
N GLN A 196 -9.09 2.03 4.89
CA GLN A 196 -9.19 0.80 4.12
C GLN A 196 -9.11 1.12 2.63
N LEU A 197 -8.38 0.28 1.90
CA LEU A 197 -8.42 0.21 0.45
C LEU A 197 -9.28 -1.00 0.09
N LEU A 198 -10.43 -0.77 -0.55
CA LEU A 198 -11.36 -1.81 -0.95
C LEU A 198 -11.32 -2.01 -2.46
N ASN A 199 -11.40 -3.27 -2.91
CA ASN A 199 -11.55 -3.59 -4.31
C ASN A 199 -12.99 -3.34 -4.81
N GLU A 200 -13.28 -3.69 -6.06
CA GLU A 200 -14.57 -3.50 -6.69
C GLU A 200 -15.72 -4.29 -6.03
N GLU A 201 -15.43 -5.43 -5.40
CA GLU A 201 -16.41 -6.21 -4.62
C GLU A 201 -16.53 -5.74 -3.15
N GLY A 202 -15.83 -4.68 -2.75
CA GLY A 202 -15.82 -4.20 -1.36
C GLY A 202 -14.91 -5.01 -0.42
N VAL A 203 -14.08 -5.89 -0.96
CA VAL A 203 -13.09 -6.66 -0.20
C VAL A 203 -11.88 -5.79 0.12
N GLU A 204 -11.47 -5.81 1.39
CA GLU A 204 -10.26 -5.13 1.86
C GLU A 204 -8.99 -5.73 1.23
N ILE A 205 -8.21 -4.88 0.56
CA ILE A 205 -6.89 -5.21 -0.02
C ILE A 205 -5.72 -4.49 0.68
N GLY A 206 -6.03 -3.56 1.57
CA GLY A 206 -5.09 -2.86 2.43
C GLY A 206 -5.81 -2.16 3.56
N ASN A 207 -5.18 -2.13 4.74
CA ASN A 207 -5.77 -1.56 5.95
C ASN A 207 -4.70 -0.90 6.82
N LEU A 208 -5.06 0.22 7.43
CA LEU A 208 -4.30 0.89 8.45
C LEU A 208 -5.26 1.45 9.49
N THR A 209 -5.11 1.02 10.74
CA THR A 209 -5.77 1.64 11.90
C THR A 209 -4.73 2.29 12.79
N SER A 210 -4.94 3.55 13.16
CA SER A 210 -4.05 4.29 14.06
C SER A 210 -4.79 5.38 14.82
N HIS A 211 -4.14 5.95 15.83
CA HIS A 211 -4.57 7.22 16.40
C HIS A 211 -4.05 8.38 15.52
N PRO A 212 -4.77 9.51 15.44
CA PRO A 212 -4.30 10.65 14.68
C PRO A 212 -2.88 11.10 15.05
N GLY A 213 -2.15 11.61 14.06
CA GLY A 213 -0.75 11.99 14.16
C GLY A 213 0.20 10.81 14.39
N TRP A 214 -0.15 9.59 13.96
CA TRP A 214 0.57 8.35 14.29
C TRP A 214 0.64 8.07 15.80
N GLY A 215 -0.45 8.36 16.51
CA GLY A 215 -0.54 8.24 17.97
C GLY A 215 0.17 9.33 18.76
N ARG A 216 0.61 10.40 18.09
CA ARG A 216 1.22 11.57 18.74
C ARG A 216 0.21 12.69 19.01
N HIS A 217 -0.99 12.61 18.43
CA HIS A 217 -1.98 13.67 18.51
C HIS A 217 -3.41 13.14 18.59
N PRO A 218 -3.77 12.50 19.72
CA PRO A 218 -5.13 12.02 19.95
C PRO A 218 -6.17 13.16 19.80
N THR A 219 -7.40 12.79 19.43
CA THR A 219 -8.47 13.75 19.11
C THR A 219 -8.80 14.71 20.26
N SER A 220 -8.66 14.30 21.52
CA SER A 220 -8.86 15.18 22.67
C SER A 220 -7.86 16.35 22.78
N LEU A 221 -6.73 16.27 22.07
CA LEU A 221 -5.73 17.34 22.01
C LEU A 221 -5.92 18.28 20.82
N TRP A 222 -6.93 18.04 19.97
CA TRP A 222 -7.19 18.90 18.83
C TRP A 222 -7.67 20.27 19.27
N GLN A 223 -7.10 21.31 18.66
CA GLN A 223 -7.53 22.68 18.89
C GLN A 223 -8.76 22.96 18.02
N PRO A 224 -9.86 23.49 18.59
CA PRO A 224 -11.04 23.85 17.81
C PRO A 224 -10.71 24.77 16.62
N GLY A 225 -11.15 24.39 15.43
CA GLY A 225 -10.91 25.09 14.18
C GLY A 225 -9.51 24.89 13.56
N ALA A 226 -8.59 24.21 14.22
CA ALA A 226 -7.28 23.90 13.65
C ALA A 226 -7.37 22.77 12.61
N ILE A 227 -6.69 22.93 11.47
CA ILE A 227 -6.65 21.92 10.41
C ILE A 227 -5.34 21.14 10.53
N TYR A 228 -5.41 19.82 10.61
CA TYR A 228 -4.27 18.93 10.68
C TYR A 228 -4.13 18.16 9.36
N ALA A 229 -3.03 18.36 8.64
CA ALA A 229 -2.66 17.56 7.48
C ALA A 229 -1.88 16.34 7.96
N ASP A 230 -2.43 15.15 7.77
CA ASP A 230 -1.91 13.92 8.37
C ASP A 230 -1.79 12.79 7.35
N THR A 231 -0.58 12.23 7.21
CA THR A 231 -0.22 11.31 6.13
C THR A 231 -0.02 9.89 6.64
N TYR A 232 -0.71 8.94 6.00
CA TYR A 232 -0.77 7.54 6.36
C TYR A 232 -0.30 6.65 5.20
N PRO A 233 0.88 6.00 5.29
CA PRO A 233 1.30 4.92 4.39
C PRO A 233 0.51 3.62 4.59
N VAL A 234 -0.62 3.49 3.89
CA VAL A 234 -1.46 2.27 3.89
C VAL A 234 -0.79 1.19 3.04
N LEU A 235 -0.50 0.03 3.62
CA LEU A 235 0.09 -1.10 2.91
C LEU A 235 -0.98 -1.84 2.12
N ILE A 236 -0.73 -2.10 0.84
CA ILE A 236 -1.51 -3.06 0.05
C ILE A 236 -0.97 -4.45 0.37
N ASP A 237 -1.60 -5.17 1.28
CA ASP A 237 -1.10 -6.44 1.80
C ASP A 237 -1.70 -7.66 1.10
N ARG A 238 -2.73 -7.45 0.26
CA ARG A 238 -3.33 -8.52 -0.55
C ARG A 238 -3.04 -8.35 -2.03
N ALA A 239 -2.92 -9.49 -2.71
CA ALA A 239 -2.91 -9.52 -4.16
C ALA A 239 -4.29 -9.13 -4.68
N ILE A 240 -4.31 -8.46 -5.84
CA ILE A 240 -5.52 -8.20 -6.60
C ILE A 240 -5.61 -9.20 -7.77
N ASP A 241 -6.81 -9.41 -8.28
CA ASP A 241 -7.02 -10.21 -9.50
C ASP A 241 -6.14 -9.67 -10.64
N ASN A 242 -5.43 -10.59 -11.32
CA ASN A 242 -4.47 -10.27 -12.36
C ASN A 242 -5.11 -9.93 -13.71
N ARG A 243 -6.43 -10.09 -13.87
CA ARG A 243 -7.15 -9.78 -15.12
C ARG A 243 -6.98 -8.33 -15.57
N SER A 244 -6.88 -7.38 -14.64
CA SER A 244 -6.66 -5.96 -14.97
C SER A 244 -6.22 -5.18 -13.73
N PRO A 245 -5.74 -3.93 -13.85
CA PRO A 245 -5.71 -3.00 -12.73
C PRO A 245 -7.12 -2.76 -12.15
N LEU A 246 -7.21 -2.08 -11.00
CA LEU A 246 -8.48 -1.64 -10.41
C LEU A 246 -8.35 -0.24 -9.79
N LEU A 247 -9.48 0.43 -9.64
CA LEU A 247 -9.61 1.64 -8.82
C LEU A 247 -10.11 1.26 -7.43
N ALA A 248 -9.18 1.16 -6.47
CA ALA A 248 -9.47 0.80 -5.10
C ALA A 248 -10.18 1.95 -4.40
N LYS A 249 -11.33 1.71 -3.79
CA LYS A 249 -12.06 2.73 -3.02
C LYS A 249 -11.34 2.97 -1.69
N VAL A 250 -11.11 4.23 -1.37
CA VAL A 250 -10.53 4.66 -0.09
C VAL A 250 -11.67 4.90 0.89
N TYR A 251 -11.78 4.02 1.87
CA TYR A 251 -12.75 4.12 2.96
C TYR A 251 -12.04 4.63 4.21
N VAL A 252 -12.52 5.75 4.75
CA VAL A 252 -12.01 6.34 5.98
C VAL A 252 -13.13 6.36 7.02
N GLY A 253 -12.78 5.97 8.25
CA GLY A 253 -13.71 6.08 9.36
C GLY A 253 -13.01 6.26 10.69
N PHE A 254 -13.81 6.58 11.70
CA PHE A 254 -13.36 6.74 13.07
C PHE A 254 -14.01 5.67 13.95
N VAL A 255 -13.24 5.21 14.93
CA VAL A 255 -13.65 4.18 15.89
C VAL A 255 -13.32 4.71 17.28
N ASN A 256 -14.29 4.61 18.19
CA ASN A 256 -14.03 4.78 19.60
C ASN A 256 -13.55 3.43 20.18
N PRO A 257 -12.31 3.32 20.69
CA PRO A 257 -11.80 2.07 21.26
C PRO A 257 -12.62 1.56 22.46
N ALA A 258 -13.34 2.44 23.16
CA ALA A 258 -14.21 2.05 24.26
C ALA A 258 -15.45 1.29 23.78
N THR A 259 -16.05 1.72 22.66
CA THR A 259 -17.28 1.12 22.11
C THR A 259 -17.00 0.01 21.10
N GLU A 260 -15.81 -0.06 20.51
CA GLU A 260 -15.38 -1.12 19.59
C GLU A 260 -15.68 -2.51 20.17
N LYS A 261 -15.37 -2.72 21.46
CA LYS A 261 -15.61 -3.98 22.18
C LYS A 261 -17.09 -4.39 22.27
N SER A 262 -18.01 -3.45 22.06
CA SER A 262 -19.45 -3.68 22.08
C SER A 262 -20.05 -3.85 20.69
N GLY A 263 -19.23 -3.92 19.64
CA GLY A 263 -19.68 -4.10 18.25
C GLY A 263 -20.25 -2.84 17.60
N ARG A 264 -20.12 -1.68 18.26
CA ARG A 264 -20.58 -0.37 17.76
C ARG A 264 -19.42 0.34 17.07
N PHE A 265 -19.11 -0.10 15.87
CA PHE A 265 -18.08 0.49 15.02
C PHE A 265 -18.47 0.34 13.53
N PRO A 266 -18.04 1.26 12.66
CA PRO A 266 -17.44 2.56 12.99
C PRO A 266 -18.49 3.57 13.51
N ILE A 267 -18.06 4.79 13.88
CA ILE A 267 -19.00 5.87 14.17
C ILE A 267 -19.62 6.41 12.88
N GLY A 268 -20.83 6.99 12.98
CA GLY A 268 -21.59 7.44 11.82
C GLY A 268 -20.91 8.59 11.06
N ALA A 269 -20.93 8.49 9.73
CA ALA A 269 -20.48 9.54 8.82
C ALA A 269 -21.68 10.29 8.23
N TYR A 270 -21.53 11.60 8.01
CA TYR A 270 -22.58 12.49 7.54
C TYR A 270 -22.03 13.44 6.48
N ASP A 271 -22.83 13.72 5.46
CA ASP A 271 -22.52 14.75 4.48
C ASP A 271 -22.72 16.17 5.06
N ARG A 272 -22.33 17.19 4.28
CA ARG A 272 -22.52 18.61 4.62
C ARG A 272 -23.99 19.00 4.90
N ASP A 273 -24.93 18.26 4.30
CA ASP A 273 -26.37 18.50 4.40
C ASP A 273 -26.96 17.77 5.63
N GLY A 274 -26.14 16.99 6.35
CA GLY A 274 -26.48 16.25 7.57
C GLY A 274 -27.08 14.87 7.32
N ASN A 275 -27.06 14.36 6.09
CA ASN A 275 -27.54 13.01 5.78
C ASN A 275 -26.47 11.99 6.14
N GLU A 276 -26.89 10.87 6.72
CA GLU A 276 -25.98 9.77 7.02
C GLU A 276 -25.44 9.13 5.73
N VAL A 277 -24.14 8.86 5.72
CA VAL A 277 -23.41 8.21 4.64
C VAL A 277 -22.92 6.85 5.16
N PRO A 278 -23.63 5.74 4.89
CA PRO A 278 -23.28 4.43 5.43
C PRO A 278 -21.89 3.93 5.00
N GLU A 279 -21.46 4.33 3.80
CA GLU A 279 -20.17 3.95 3.21
C GLU A 279 -19.43 5.21 2.74
N PRO A 280 -18.70 5.91 3.64
CA PRO A 280 -18.01 7.16 3.31
C PRO A 280 -16.73 6.86 2.50
N PHE A 281 -16.90 6.58 1.22
CA PHE A 281 -15.81 6.49 0.26
C PHE A 281 -15.32 7.88 -0.11
N LEU A 282 -14.07 8.15 0.19
CA LEU A 282 -13.50 9.50 0.07
C LEU A 282 -12.71 9.71 -1.23
N GLY A 283 -12.31 8.62 -1.91
CA GLY A 283 -11.58 8.70 -3.17
C GLY A 283 -11.22 7.33 -3.72
N THR A 284 -10.40 7.31 -4.77
CA THR A 284 -9.93 6.07 -5.39
C THR A 284 -8.42 6.08 -5.64
N VAL A 285 -7.79 4.91 -5.54
CA VAL A 285 -6.37 4.70 -5.80
C VAL A 285 -6.24 3.63 -6.88
N ALA A 286 -5.46 3.91 -7.93
CA ALA A 286 -5.21 2.93 -8.97
C ALA A 286 -4.20 1.88 -8.50
N VAL A 287 -4.60 0.61 -8.50
CA VAL A 287 -3.77 -0.53 -8.12
C VAL A 287 -3.59 -1.46 -9.31
N SER A 288 -2.34 -1.75 -9.66
CA SER A 288 -1.96 -2.65 -10.75
C SER A 288 -1.56 -4.02 -10.20
N PRO A 289 -1.86 -5.11 -10.93
CA PRO A 289 -1.37 -6.43 -10.55
C PRO A 289 0.15 -6.48 -10.68
N THR A 290 0.80 -7.33 -9.88
CA THR A 290 2.27 -7.51 -9.92
C THR A 290 2.74 -8.23 -11.18
N THR A 291 1.87 -9.01 -11.79
CA THR A 291 2.12 -9.72 -13.05
C THR A 291 1.02 -9.39 -14.05
N PRO A 292 1.37 -9.08 -15.32
CA PRO A 292 0.38 -8.95 -16.37
C PRO A 292 -0.39 -10.26 -16.55
N PRO A 293 -1.67 -10.21 -16.92
CA PRO A 293 -2.43 -11.41 -17.24
C PRO A 293 -1.84 -12.10 -18.47
N ASP A 294 -1.62 -13.41 -18.35
CA ASP A 294 -1.16 -14.26 -19.45
C ASP A 294 -2.35 -14.92 -20.13
N ALA A 295 -2.50 -14.64 -21.43
CA ALA A 295 -3.54 -15.22 -22.28
C ALA A 295 -3.51 -16.75 -22.26
N ALA A 296 -2.32 -17.37 -22.16
CA ALA A 296 -2.17 -18.82 -22.16
C ALA A 296 -2.86 -19.48 -20.96
N ASN A 297 -2.96 -18.78 -19.83
CA ASN A 297 -3.62 -19.30 -18.62
C ASN A 297 -5.15 -19.22 -18.69
N LEU A 298 -5.69 -18.53 -19.70
CA LEU A 298 -7.13 -18.37 -19.90
C LEU A 298 -7.69 -19.37 -20.92
N VAL A 299 -6.84 -20.05 -21.68
CA VAL A 299 -7.25 -21.04 -22.68
C VAL A 299 -7.78 -22.30 -22.01
N THR A 300 -8.96 -22.75 -22.41
CA THR A 300 -9.55 -24.02 -21.98
C THR A 300 -9.82 -24.93 -23.17
N PRO A 301 -10.00 -26.25 -22.96
CA PRO A 301 -10.40 -27.16 -24.04
C PRO A 301 -11.76 -26.80 -24.68
N ALA A 302 -12.59 -26.04 -23.98
CA ALA A 302 -13.90 -25.58 -24.42
C ALA A 302 -13.85 -24.29 -25.26
N THR A 303 -12.67 -23.68 -25.44
CA THR A 303 -12.52 -22.39 -26.12
C THR A 303 -11.73 -22.49 -27.42
N GLU A 304 -12.14 -21.74 -28.43
CA GLU A 304 -11.39 -21.41 -29.63
C GLU A 304 -10.64 -20.09 -29.43
N THR A 305 -9.32 -20.10 -29.70
CA THR A 305 -8.47 -18.91 -29.56
C THR A 305 -8.29 -18.22 -30.90
N ILE A 306 -8.68 -16.95 -30.98
CA ILE A 306 -8.60 -16.13 -32.18
C ILE A 306 -7.64 -14.97 -31.90
N ALA A 307 -6.51 -14.95 -32.61
CA ALA A 307 -5.60 -13.80 -32.61
C ALA A 307 -6.16 -12.74 -33.57
N VAL A 308 -6.38 -11.52 -33.07
CA VAL A 308 -7.01 -10.44 -33.85
C VAL A 308 -5.97 -9.38 -34.24
N GLY A 309 -5.29 -8.78 -33.26
CA GLY A 309 -4.25 -7.77 -33.51
C GLY A 309 -4.78 -6.44 -34.04
N THR A 310 -6.07 -6.15 -33.86
CA THR A 310 -6.74 -4.97 -34.41
C THR A 310 -6.63 -3.79 -33.46
N GLN A 311 -6.32 -2.61 -33.99
CA GLN A 311 -6.21 -1.37 -33.24
C GLN A 311 -7.46 -0.50 -33.41
N PHE A 312 -7.95 0.02 -32.30
CA PHE A 312 -8.99 1.04 -32.23
C PHE A 312 -8.33 2.38 -31.93
N GLY A 313 -8.36 3.26 -32.92
CA GLY A 313 -7.59 4.51 -32.93
C GLY A 313 -6.10 4.20 -32.89
N THR A 314 -5.39 4.88 -31.99
CA THR A 314 -3.95 4.67 -31.72
C THR A 314 -3.69 4.30 -30.26
N VAL A 315 -4.74 3.91 -29.53
CA VAL A 315 -4.71 3.83 -28.06
C VAL A 315 -5.07 2.46 -27.49
N ILE A 316 -5.92 1.69 -28.16
CA ILE A 316 -6.36 0.36 -27.69
C ILE A 316 -6.19 -0.66 -28.81
N GLN A 317 -5.68 -1.84 -28.47
CA GLN A 317 -5.60 -2.99 -29.37
C GLN A 317 -6.41 -4.15 -28.79
N LEU A 318 -7.24 -4.79 -29.62
CA LEU A 318 -7.81 -6.10 -29.32
C LEU A 318 -6.84 -7.17 -29.81
N SER A 319 -6.18 -7.84 -28.87
CA SER A 319 -5.12 -8.80 -29.18
C SER A 319 -5.66 -10.20 -29.40
N THR A 320 -6.54 -10.66 -28.49
CA THR A 320 -7.05 -12.03 -28.51
C THR A 320 -8.53 -12.07 -28.13
N VAL A 321 -9.28 -12.94 -28.79
CA VAL A 321 -10.64 -13.32 -28.40
C VAL A 321 -10.67 -14.82 -28.16
N LEU A 322 -11.18 -15.23 -27.01
CA LEU A 322 -11.48 -16.62 -26.67
C LEU A 322 -13.00 -16.79 -26.74
N LEU A 323 -13.47 -17.52 -27.75
CA LEU A 323 -14.88 -17.87 -27.93
C LEU A 323 -15.12 -19.32 -27.49
N PRO A 324 -16.36 -19.71 -27.13
CA PRO A 324 -16.68 -21.13 -27.00
C PRO A 324 -16.48 -21.82 -28.35
N ASN A 325 -15.85 -23.00 -28.34
CA ASN A 325 -15.75 -23.83 -29.54
C ASN A 325 -17.14 -24.38 -29.93
N ARG A 326 -17.24 -25.04 -31.10
CA ARG A 326 -18.53 -25.56 -31.62
C ARG A 326 -19.31 -26.41 -30.60
N ALA A 327 -18.62 -27.32 -29.90
CA ALA A 327 -19.27 -28.20 -28.94
C ALA A 327 -19.77 -27.42 -27.71
N ALA A 328 -18.89 -26.61 -27.11
CA ALA A 328 -19.23 -25.78 -25.95
C ALA A 328 -20.34 -24.75 -26.25
N PHE A 329 -20.35 -24.20 -27.46
CA PHE A 329 -21.41 -23.28 -27.91
C PHE A 329 -22.75 -24.01 -27.99
N ALA A 330 -22.80 -25.18 -28.65
CA ALA A 330 -24.02 -25.96 -28.78
C ALA A 330 -24.56 -26.41 -27.41
N ASP A 331 -23.67 -26.86 -26.51
CA ASP A 331 -24.02 -27.27 -25.15
C ASP A 331 -24.64 -26.12 -24.35
N ALA A 332 -24.03 -24.92 -24.39
CA ALA A 332 -24.55 -23.74 -23.70
C ALA A 332 -25.91 -23.30 -24.25
N VAL A 333 -26.09 -23.29 -25.57
CA VAL A 333 -27.39 -22.96 -26.19
C VAL A 333 -28.47 -23.95 -25.80
N GLN A 334 -28.17 -25.26 -25.83
CA GLN A 334 -29.13 -26.30 -25.43
C GLN A 334 -29.50 -26.23 -23.94
N ALA A 335 -28.56 -25.85 -23.08
CA ALA A 335 -28.79 -25.65 -21.65
C ALA A 335 -29.50 -24.33 -21.34
N GLY A 336 -29.56 -23.39 -22.29
CA GLY A 336 -30.06 -22.03 -22.05
C GLY A 336 -29.13 -21.18 -21.19
N GLU A 337 -27.84 -21.52 -21.15
CA GLU A 337 -26.81 -20.82 -20.38
C GLU A 337 -26.14 -19.72 -21.21
N PRO A 338 -25.69 -18.61 -20.59
CA PRO A 338 -24.98 -17.57 -21.31
C PRO A 338 -23.65 -18.08 -21.88
N LEU A 339 -23.35 -17.66 -23.11
CA LEU A 339 -22.08 -17.90 -23.78
C LEU A 339 -20.99 -17.08 -23.10
N THR A 340 -19.94 -17.75 -22.65
CA THR A 340 -18.77 -17.08 -22.05
C THR A 340 -17.74 -16.79 -23.12
N ALA A 341 -17.46 -15.51 -23.37
CA ALA A 341 -16.39 -15.05 -24.25
C ALA A 341 -15.39 -14.21 -23.47
N THR A 342 -14.09 -14.37 -23.75
CA THR A 342 -13.04 -13.58 -23.09
C THR A 342 -12.25 -12.77 -24.11
N LEU A 343 -12.14 -11.46 -23.88
CA LEU A 343 -11.44 -10.52 -24.74
C LEU A 343 -10.19 -10.02 -24.00
N ILE A 344 -9.07 -9.95 -24.73
CA ILE A 344 -7.80 -9.46 -24.21
C ILE A 344 -7.44 -8.17 -24.95
N TRP A 345 -7.39 -7.08 -24.20
CA TRP A 345 -7.08 -5.75 -24.69
C TRP A 345 -5.69 -5.34 -24.24
N ASP A 346 -4.94 -4.72 -25.14
CA ASP A 346 -3.67 -4.07 -24.86
C ASP A 346 -3.83 -2.55 -25.04
N ALA A 347 -3.49 -1.78 -24.01
CA ALA A 347 -3.36 -0.34 -24.14
C ALA A 347 -2.04 -0.02 -24.83
N ILE A 348 -2.11 0.51 -26.05
CA ILE A 348 -0.94 0.96 -26.84
C ILE A 348 -0.73 2.47 -26.73
N GLY A 349 -1.67 3.18 -26.11
CA GLY A 349 -1.62 4.59 -25.77
C GLY A 349 -2.49 4.87 -24.54
N GLN A 350 -2.79 6.15 -24.29
CA GLN A 350 -3.71 6.56 -23.23
C GLN A 350 -5.04 7.00 -23.85
N PRO A 351 -6.13 6.23 -23.67
CA PRO A 351 -7.46 6.64 -24.11
C PRO A 351 -7.88 7.93 -23.40
N ALA A 352 -8.47 8.88 -24.14
CA ALA A 352 -8.86 10.18 -23.60
C ALA A 352 -10.21 10.17 -22.86
N THR A 353 -11.00 9.11 -23.07
CA THR A 353 -12.39 8.97 -22.61
C THR A 353 -12.66 7.51 -22.25
N ASP A 354 -13.83 7.29 -21.65
CA ASP A 354 -14.33 5.96 -21.36
C ASP A 354 -15.04 5.35 -22.57
N TYR A 355 -14.71 4.09 -22.88
CA TYR A 355 -15.28 3.34 -23.98
C TYR A 355 -16.13 2.18 -23.46
N THR A 356 -17.16 1.84 -24.23
CA THR A 356 -17.93 0.61 -24.09
C THR A 356 -17.50 -0.35 -25.19
N ALA A 357 -17.17 -1.58 -24.81
CA ALA A 357 -16.95 -2.67 -25.74
C ALA A 357 -18.23 -3.46 -25.96
N PHE A 358 -18.37 -4.02 -27.15
CA PHE A 358 -19.43 -4.96 -27.47
C PHE A 358 -18.91 -6.22 -28.13
N LEU A 359 -19.63 -7.32 -27.94
CA LEU A 359 -19.47 -8.58 -28.65
C LEU A 359 -20.84 -8.98 -29.19
N HIS A 360 -21.01 -8.96 -30.51
CA HIS A 360 -22.27 -9.26 -31.18
C HIS A 360 -22.14 -10.48 -32.09
N PHE A 361 -23.12 -11.37 -32.03
CA PHE A 361 -23.33 -12.46 -32.98
C PHE A 361 -24.37 -12.01 -33.98
N VAL A 362 -24.00 -11.98 -35.26
CA VAL A 362 -24.80 -11.46 -36.37
C VAL A 362 -25.19 -12.61 -37.27
N ASP A 363 -26.48 -12.73 -37.56
CA ASP A 363 -27.03 -13.81 -38.39
C ASP A 363 -26.79 -13.60 -39.89
N ALA A 364 -27.40 -14.47 -40.70
CA ALA A 364 -27.19 -14.45 -42.12
C ALA A 364 -27.80 -13.24 -42.84
N ASP A 365 -28.85 -12.65 -42.27
CA ASP A 365 -29.55 -11.47 -42.77
C ASP A 365 -28.84 -10.17 -42.34
N GLY A 366 -27.78 -10.27 -41.54
CA GLY A 366 -27.04 -9.14 -41.01
C GLY A 366 -27.68 -8.53 -39.76
N ALA A 367 -28.66 -9.19 -39.17
CA ALA A 367 -29.28 -8.76 -37.92
C ALA A 367 -28.50 -9.32 -36.72
N GLN A 368 -28.48 -8.54 -35.62
CA GLN A 368 -27.89 -9.00 -34.37
C GLN A 368 -28.78 -10.08 -33.75
N ALA A 369 -28.33 -11.32 -33.76
CA ALA A 369 -29.02 -12.45 -33.15
C ALA A 369 -28.90 -12.43 -31.62
N THR A 370 -27.71 -12.12 -31.12
CA THR A 370 -27.45 -11.90 -29.69
C THR A 370 -26.21 -11.03 -29.52
N GLY A 371 -26.01 -10.47 -28.33
CA GLY A 371 -24.80 -9.73 -28.01
C GLY A 371 -24.82 -9.16 -26.60
N PHE A 372 -23.70 -8.59 -26.20
CA PHE A 372 -23.58 -7.92 -24.91
C PHE A 372 -22.59 -6.75 -25.00
N ASP A 373 -22.93 -5.68 -24.29
CA ASP A 373 -22.19 -4.42 -24.26
C ASP A 373 -21.78 -4.12 -22.81
N GLN A 374 -20.51 -3.83 -22.58
CA GLN A 374 -19.98 -3.42 -21.27
C GLN A 374 -18.65 -2.69 -21.41
N ALA A 375 -18.23 -1.98 -20.36
CA ALA A 375 -16.88 -1.42 -20.31
C ALA A 375 -15.84 -2.56 -20.45
N PRO A 376 -14.72 -2.33 -21.16
CA PRO A 376 -13.62 -3.30 -21.22
C PRO A 376 -13.09 -3.71 -19.84
N SER A 377 -13.21 -2.85 -18.83
CA SER A 377 -13.04 -3.26 -17.44
C SER A 377 -13.95 -2.44 -16.54
N PRO A 378 -15.01 -3.02 -15.95
CA PRO A 378 -15.90 -2.30 -15.03
C PRO A 378 -15.18 -1.76 -13.78
N ARG A 379 -14.09 -2.42 -13.37
CA ARG A 379 -13.23 -2.05 -12.23
C ARG A 379 -12.16 -1.00 -12.58
N PHE A 380 -11.94 -0.74 -13.87
CA PHE A 380 -10.86 0.13 -14.34
C PHE A 380 -11.20 0.79 -15.70
N PRO A 381 -11.80 2.00 -15.67
CA PRO A 381 -12.26 2.68 -16.88
C PRO A 381 -11.13 2.94 -17.88
N THR A 382 -11.44 2.97 -19.18
CA THR A 382 -10.42 3.10 -20.24
C THR A 382 -9.66 4.42 -20.19
N SER A 383 -10.27 5.50 -19.69
CA SER A 383 -9.59 6.78 -19.46
C SER A 383 -8.40 6.69 -18.48
N TYR A 384 -8.40 5.68 -17.61
CA TYR A 384 -7.29 5.43 -16.69
C TYR A 384 -6.17 4.61 -17.30
N TRP A 385 -6.40 3.96 -18.45
CA TRP A 385 -5.42 3.05 -19.05
C TRP A 385 -4.14 3.79 -19.47
N ARG A 386 -3.01 3.09 -19.38
CA ARG A 386 -1.70 3.58 -19.77
C ARG A 386 -1.07 2.60 -20.75
N ALA A 387 -0.22 3.10 -21.64
CA ALA A 387 0.51 2.25 -22.56
C ALA A 387 1.23 1.11 -21.81
N GLY A 388 1.03 -0.13 -22.27
CA GLY A 388 1.53 -1.35 -21.64
C GLY A 388 0.54 -2.06 -20.72
N ASP A 389 -0.61 -1.46 -20.40
CA ASP A 389 -1.67 -2.18 -19.69
C ASP A 389 -2.24 -3.31 -20.54
N ARG A 390 -2.45 -4.45 -19.90
CA ARG A 390 -3.20 -5.57 -20.46
C ARG A 390 -4.43 -5.87 -19.61
N ILE A 391 -5.56 -5.97 -20.27
CA ILE A 391 -6.89 -6.06 -19.64
C ILE A 391 -7.61 -7.28 -20.20
N VAL A 392 -8.13 -8.10 -19.30
CA VAL A 392 -8.92 -9.28 -19.61
C VAL A 392 -10.36 -9.02 -19.20
N THR A 393 -11.25 -9.14 -20.17
CA THR A 393 -12.69 -8.93 -19.97
C THR A 393 -13.42 -10.22 -20.27
N THR A 394 -14.37 -10.60 -19.41
CA THR A 394 -15.27 -11.73 -19.67
C THR A 394 -16.67 -11.20 -19.98
N PHE A 395 -17.22 -11.61 -21.11
CA PHE A 395 -18.56 -11.31 -21.57
C PHE A 395 -19.45 -12.54 -21.32
N ALA A 396 -20.60 -12.32 -20.69
CA ALA A 396 -21.67 -13.31 -20.56
C ALA A 396 -22.77 -12.96 -21.55
N VAL A 397 -22.67 -13.50 -22.77
CA VAL A 397 -23.59 -13.17 -23.86
C VAL A 397 -24.82 -14.10 -23.82
N PRO A 398 -26.05 -13.58 -23.89
CA PRO A 398 -27.24 -14.43 -23.92
C PRO A 398 -27.18 -15.47 -25.05
N ALA A 399 -27.60 -16.71 -24.77
CA ALA A 399 -27.65 -17.76 -25.78
C ALA A 399 -28.58 -17.38 -26.94
N PRO A 400 -28.15 -17.51 -28.21
CA PRO A 400 -29.02 -17.30 -29.37
C PRO A 400 -29.93 -18.52 -29.60
N ALA A 401 -30.82 -18.41 -30.60
CA ALA A 401 -31.81 -19.45 -30.88
C ALA A 401 -31.25 -20.69 -31.59
N SER A 402 -30.35 -20.52 -32.57
CA SER A 402 -29.65 -21.64 -33.22
C SER A 402 -28.40 -22.03 -32.42
N ALA A 403 -28.20 -23.34 -32.27
CA ALA A 403 -27.03 -23.95 -31.62
C ALA A 403 -25.86 -24.16 -32.59
N GLU A 404 -25.98 -23.78 -33.86
CA GLU A 404 -24.93 -23.88 -34.86
C GLU A 404 -24.10 -22.59 -34.87
N LEU A 405 -22.83 -22.68 -34.43
CA LEU A 405 -21.93 -21.52 -34.35
C LEU A 405 -21.61 -20.96 -35.74
N GLU A 406 -21.72 -21.78 -36.78
CA GLU A 406 -21.47 -21.46 -38.18
C GLU A 406 -22.49 -20.46 -38.76
N ASP A 407 -23.69 -20.39 -38.17
CA ASP A 407 -24.76 -19.48 -38.57
C ASP A 407 -24.42 -18.01 -38.31
N TYR A 408 -23.43 -17.75 -37.44
CA TYR A 408 -23.15 -16.41 -36.93
C TYR A 408 -21.77 -15.90 -37.32
N ALA A 409 -21.74 -14.65 -37.78
CA ALA A 409 -20.55 -13.83 -37.79
C ALA A 409 -20.38 -13.17 -36.42
N VAL A 410 -19.17 -13.14 -35.87
CA VAL A 410 -18.89 -12.52 -34.57
C VAL A 410 -18.15 -11.21 -34.78
N TRP A 411 -18.71 -10.14 -34.23
CA TRP A 411 -18.16 -8.79 -34.29
C TRP A 411 -17.79 -8.31 -32.90
N VAL A 412 -16.64 -7.64 -32.81
CA VAL A 412 -16.19 -6.94 -31.60
C VAL A 412 -15.96 -5.49 -31.94
N GLY A 413 -16.35 -4.58 -31.05
CA GLY A 413 -16.12 -3.16 -31.25
C GLY A 413 -16.00 -2.34 -29.99
N LEU A 414 -15.65 -1.07 -30.19
CA LEU A 414 -15.55 -0.04 -29.17
C LEU A 414 -16.26 1.23 -29.63
N TYR A 415 -17.00 1.84 -28.73
CA TYR A 415 -17.57 3.17 -28.91
C TYR A 415 -17.44 4.01 -27.66
N GLU A 416 -17.40 5.33 -27.80
CA GLU A 416 -17.30 6.24 -26.67
C GLU A 416 -18.57 6.16 -25.82
N ALA A 417 -18.40 5.88 -24.53
CA ALA A 417 -19.49 5.57 -23.60
C ALA A 417 -20.47 6.75 -23.46
N GLU A 418 -19.96 7.97 -23.32
CA GLU A 418 -20.79 9.18 -23.15
C GLU A 418 -21.63 9.49 -24.41
N SER A 419 -21.11 9.19 -25.59
CA SER A 419 -21.80 9.43 -26.87
C SER A 419 -22.94 8.44 -27.15
N GLY A 420 -23.06 7.36 -26.38
CA GLY A 420 -24.04 6.30 -26.62
C GLY A 420 -23.88 5.60 -27.97
N GLY A 421 -22.66 5.53 -28.51
CA GLY A 421 -22.36 4.84 -29.76
C GLY A 421 -22.25 5.74 -31.00
N ALA A 422 -22.51 7.04 -30.86
CA ALA A 422 -22.40 8.00 -31.96
C ALA A 422 -20.94 8.26 -32.37
N LEU A 423 -20.00 8.18 -31.43
CA LEU A 423 -18.58 8.32 -31.67
C LEU A 423 -17.87 6.96 -31.56
N ARG A 424 -17.15 6.62 -32.62
CA ARG A 424 -16.41 5.36 -32.77
C ARG A 424 -14.97 5.68 -33.15
N LEU A 425 -14.05 4.83 -32.69
CA LEU A 425 -12.64 4.94 -33.08
C LEU A 425 -12.42 4.33 -34.47
N PRO A 426 -11.54 4.90 -35.31
CA PRO A 426 -11.14 4.26 -36.55
C PRO A 426 -10.45 2.93 -36.25
N VAL A 427 -10.65 1.94 -37.10
CA VAL A 427 -10.13 0.58 -36.91
C VAL A 427 -9.02 0.30 -37.90
N THR A 428 -7.89 -0.17 -37.39
CA THR A 428 -6.73 -0.59 -38.20
C THR A 428 -6.49 -2.08 -37.96
N ASP A 429 -6.44 -2.86 -39.03
CA ASP A 429 -6.18 -4.30 -38.94
C ASP A 429 -4.73 -4.61 -38.52
N ALA A 430 -4.44 -5.90 -38.32
CA ALA A 430 -3.11 -6.37 -37.95
C ALA A 430 -2.02 -6.09 -39.00
N ALA A 431 -2.40 -5.81 -40.26
CA ALA A 431 -1.48 -5.44 -41.34
C ALA A 431 -1.24 -3.92 -41.42
N GLY A 432 -1.88 -3.12 -40.55
CA GLY A 432 -1.78 -1.67 -40.55
C GLY A 432 -2.70 -0.98 -41.56
N GLN A 433 -3.67 -1.69 -42.13
CA GLN A 433 -4.64 -1.12 -43.07
C GLN A 433 -5.91 -0.67 -42.34
N VAL A 434 -6.47 0.45 -42.77
CA VAL A 434 -7.75 0.94 -42.22
C VAL A 434 -8.87 -0.02 -42.65
N ALA A 435 -9.54 -0.63 -41.68
CA ALA A 435 -10.54 -1.67 -41.88
C ALA A 435 -11.99 -1.18 -41.68
N GLY A 436 -12.18 0.09 -41.30
CA GLY A 436 -13.49 0.71 -41.05
C GLY A 436 -13.51 1.48 -39.73
N ASP A 437 -14.70 1.63 -39.14
CA ASP A 437 -14.90 2.38 -37.89
C ASP A 437 -15.59 1.53 -36.81
N GLY A 438 -15.03 1.58 -35.60
CA GLY A 438 -15.57 1.09 -34.33
C GLY A 438 -15.72 -0.42 -34.15
N GLN A 439 -15.50 -1.25 -35.17
CA GLN A 439 -15.66 -2.71 -35.04
C GLN A 439 -14.79 -3.54 -35.99
N VAL A 440 -14.60 -4.80 -35.63
CA VAL A 440 -13.85 -5.80 -36.39
C VAL A 440 -14.59 -7.13 -36.40
N LEU A 441 -14.58 -7.79 -37.56
CA LEU A 441 -15.04 -9.17 -37.71
C LEU A 441 -13.98 -10.11 -37.13
N VAL A 442 -14.29 -10.81 -36.05
CA VAL A 442 -13.36 -11.74 -35.39
C VAL A 442 -13.54 -13.18 -35.86
N ARG A 443 -14.76 -13.54 -36.28
CA ARG A 443 -15.07 -14.85 -36.86
C ARG A 443 -16.12 -14.69 -37.93
N ASP A 444 -15.86 -15.18 -39.13
CA ASP A 444 -16.83 -15.21 -40.21
C ASP A 444 -17.74 -16.46 -40.12
N ARG A 445 -18.87 -16.40 -40.81
CA ARG A 445 -19.71 -17.57 -41.07
C ARG A 445 -18.96 -18.54 -41.97
N ILE A 446 -19.17 -19.84 -41.74
CA ILE A 446 -18.69 -20.85 -42.69
C ILE A 446 -19.89 -21.20 -43.56
N GLN A 447 -19.90 -20.72 -44.81
CA GLN A 447 -20.84 -21.20 -45.81
C GLN A 447 -20.38 -22.58 -46.28
N GLU A 448 -21.19 -23.61 -46.06
CA GLU A 448 -21.06 -24.90 -46.76
C GLU A 448 -21.47 -24.79 -48.23
#